data_AF-A0A2N3N295-F1
#
_entry.id   AF-A0A2N3N295-F1
#
_cell.length_a   1.000
_cell.length_b   1.000
_cell.length_c   1.000
_cell.angle_alpha   90.00
_cell.angle_beta   90.00
_cell.angle_gamma   90.00
#
_symmetry.space_group_name_H-M   'P 1'
#
loop_
_entity.id
_entity.type
_entity.pdbx_description
1 polymer ?
#
loop_
_entity_poly.entity_id
_entity_poly.type
_entity_poly.pdbx_seq_one_letter_code
_entity_poly.pdbx_strand_id
1 'polypeptide(L)'
;MAASPFTKHSRGIFSGLPEKGSLVGSSSNHKSLHSVICIKCSSNVGVFNVEKRSIDIFKWQVNCQTASLLKAPTAPECLAATLLASLSRSGSAKAVVLPIPCGVPTQLSDGGAQPSHYGQVLYAWILNPNISYTSSEEVGGPKNAVKLLYMVIDRVTADKLIEPVTSDIQDLSLAQDALDQSISFLNASNCLFPQEQRCYNDFKVGLLNRYENANI
;
A
#
# COMPACT_ATOMS: atom_id res chain seq x y z
N MET A 1 -49.83 20.07 -3.20
CA MET A 1 -50.77 18.94 -3.34
C MET A 1 -49.96 17.76 -3.87
N ALA A 2 -49.44 16.89 -3.00
CA ALA A 2 -50.11 15.68 -2.46
C ALA A 2 -50.42 14.69 -3.60
N ALA A 3 -50.06 13.41 -3.58
CA ALA A 3 -49.64 12.53 -2.51
C ALA A 3 -48.88 11.31 -3.08
N SER A 4 -48.05 10.67 -2.23
CA SER A 4 -47.63 9.28 -2.41
C SER A 4 -48.82 8.32 -2.31
N PRO A 5 -48.64 7.04 -2.69
CA PRO A 5 -48.94 6.02 -1.69
C PRO A 5 -47.89 4.92 -1.54
N PHE A 6 -48.05 4.28 -0.39
CA PHE A 6 -47.21 3.37 0.37
C PHE A 6 -47.16 1.92 -0.17
N THR A 7 -46.00 1.30 0.02
CA THR A 7 -45.69 -0.11 0.38
C THR A 7 -46.29 -1.31 -0.37
N LYS A 8 -45.38 -2.26 -0.69
CA LYS A 8 -45.49 -3.64 -0.19
C LYS A 8 -44.09 -4.24 0.03
N HIS A 9 -43.81 -4.59 1.28
CA HIS A 9 -42.79 -5.59 1.63
C HIS A 9 -43.21 -6.94 1.02
N SER A 10 -42.33 -7.59 0.27
CA SER A 10 -42.42 -9.01 0.00
C SER A 10 -41.15 -9.70 0.50
N ARG A 11 -41.30 -10.39 1.63
CA ARG A 11 -40.45 -11.54 1.95
C ARG A 11 -40.79 -12.64 0.93
N GLY A 12 -39.80 -13.09 0.16
CA GLY A 12 -39.84 -14.36 -0.58
C GLY A 12 -38.48 -15.00 -0.37
N ILE A 13 -38.32 -15.86 0.63
CA ILE A 13 -38.58 -17.30 0.57
C ILE A 13 -37.72 -17.97 -0.50
N PHE A 14 -36.66 -18.58 0.02
CA PHE A 14 -35.84 -19.65 -0.56
C PHE A 14 -36.72 -20.64 -1.32
N SER A 15 -36.51 -20.78 -2.63
CA SER A 15 -37.10 -21.88 -3.39
C SER A 15 -36.26 -22.16 -4.63
N GLY A 16 -35.88 -23.43 -4.81
CA GLY A 16 -35.33 -23.93 -6.07
C GLY A 16 -34.04 -24.75 -5.95
N LEU A 17 -34.08 -25.85 -5.19
CA LEU A 17 -33.27 -27.03 -5.53
C LEU A 17 -33.90 -27.67 -6.79
N PRO A 18 -33.12 -28.10 -7.79
CA PRO A 18 -33.54 -29.20 -8.64
C PRO A 18 -32.68 -30.44 -8.35
N GLU A 19 -33.43 -31.53 -8.21
CA GLU A 19 -32.98 -32.89 -7.99
C GLU A 19 -32.20 -33.47 -9.18
N LYS A 20 -31.26 -34.34 -8.81
CA LYS A 20 -30.65 -35.48 -9.52
C LYS A 20 -30.88 -35.63 -11.04
N GLY A 21 -29.77 -35.51 -11.77
CA GLY A 21 -29.47 -36.23 -13.01
C GLY A 21 -28.04 -36.75 -12.99
N SER A 22 -27.86 -38.06 -13.08
CA SER A 22 -26.60 -38.83 -13.22
C SER A 22 -26.44 -39.14 -14.73
N LEU A 23 -25.29 -39.23 -15.42
CA LEU A 23 -23.97 -39.80 -15.14
C LEU A 23 -22.91 -39.22 -16.12
N VAL A 24 -21.64 -39.53 -15.80
CA VAL A 24 -20.43 -39.65 -16.64
C VAL A 24 -19.40 -38.53 -16.45
N GLY A 25 -18.26 -38.96 -15.90
CA GLY A 25 -17.26 -38.13 -15.26
C GLY A 25 -16.31 -37.40 -16.19
N SER A 26 -15.86 -36.25 -15.70
CA SER A 26 -14.55 -35.68 -15.95
C SER A 26 -14.18 -34.88 -14.70
N SER A 27 -13.14 -35.35 -14.00
CA SER A 27 -12.63 -34.73 -12.77
C SER A 27 -12.27 -33.26 -12.99
N SER A 28 -12.95 -32.36 -12.30
CA SER A 28 -12.42 -31.04 -11.97
C SER A 28 -12.96 -30.58 -10.62
N ASN A 29 -12.06 -30.17 -9.73
CA ASN A 29 -12.33 -29.67 -8.38
C ASN A 29 -13.01 -28.28 -8.42
N HIS A 30 -14.17 -28.14 -9.05
CA HIS A 30 -14.95 -26.89 -9.10
C HIS A 30 -16.22 -26.92 -8.24
N LYS A 31 -16.27 -27.79 -7.24
CA LYS A 31 -17.44 -27.87 -6.34
C LYS A 31 -17.31 -26.82 -5.24
N SER A 32 -17.75 -25.59 -5.54
CA SER A 32 -18.46 -24.66 -4.64
C SER A 32 -18.19 -23.16 -4.88
N LEU A 33 -17.75 -22.77 -6.08
CA LEU A 33 -17.66 -21.35 -6.43
C LEU A 33 -19.01 -20.88 -6.99
N HIS A 34 -19.65 -19.93 -6.31
CA HIS A 34 -20.88 -19.28 -6.80
C HIS A 34 -20.53 -17.88 -7.32
N SER A 35 -21.01 -17.50 -8.49
CA SER A 35 -20.76 -16.14 -9.01
C SER A 35 -21.49 -15.10 -8.17
N VAL A 36 -20.80 -14.01 -7.85
CA VAL A 36 -21.40 -12.81 -7.27
C VAL A 36 -21.79 -11.87 -8.40
N ILE A 37 -23.08 -11.54 -8.49
CA ILE A 37 -23.63 -10.79 -9.60
C ILE A 37 -24.16 -9.44 -9.09
N CYS A 38 -23.84 -8.36 -9.81
CA CYS A 38 -24.41 -7.06 -9.55
C CYS A 38 -25.92 -7.07 -9.86
N ILE A 39 -26.76 -6.71 -8.88
CA ILE A 39 -28.22 -6.69 -9.05
C ILE A 39 -28.67 -5.69 -10.12
N LYS A 40 -27.93 -4.59 -10.31
CA LYS A 40 -28.33 -3.48 -11.20
C LYS A 40 -28.01 -3.75 -12.67
N CYS A 41 -26.85 -4.31 -12.98
CA CYS A 41 -26.37 -4.49 -14.36
C CYS A 41 -26.12 -5.95 -14.74
N SER A 42 -26.40 -6.89 -13.84
CA SER A 42 -26.22 -8.33 -14.04
C SER A 42 -24.79 -8.74 -14.41
N SER A 43 -23.80 -7.87 -14.20
CA SER A 43 -22.41 -8.21 -14.41
C SER A 43 -21.90 -9.11 -13.29
N ASN A 44 -21.05 -10.07 -13.65
CA ASN A 44 -20.33 -10.87 -12.66
C ASN A 44 -19.22 -10.00 -12.04
N VAL A 45 -19.33 -9.72 -10.75
CA VAL A 45 -18.39 -8.87 -10.01
C VAL A 45 -17.42 -9.67 -9.15
N GLY A 46 -17.54 -10.99 -9.10
CA GLY A 46 -16.67 -11.83 -8.28
C GLY A 46 -17.18 -13.25 -8.08
N VAL A 47 -16.53 -13.96 -7.16
CA VAL A 47 -16.88 -15.33 -6.80
C VAL A 47 -16.96 -15.49 -5.29
N PHE A 48 -18.04 -16.11 -4.84
CA PHE A 48 -18.20 -16.60 -3.49
C PHE A 48 -17.58 -17.99 -3.38
N ASN A 49 -16.57 -18.10 -2.54
CA ASN A 49 -15.91 -19.35 -2.21
C ASN A 49 -16.55 -19.93 -0.94
N VAL A 50 -17.30 -21.03 -1.08
CA VAL A 50 -18.01 -21.65 0.05
C VAL A 50 -17.06 -22.28 1.06
N GLU A 51 -15.93 -22.85 0.62
CA GLU A 51 -14.93 -23.46 1.49
C GLU A 51 -14.28 -22.42 2.40
N LYS A 52 -13.96 -21.25 1.83
CA LYS A 52 -13.34 -20.13 2.56
C LYS A 52 -14.37 -19.21 3.23
N ARG A 53 -15.66 -19.41 2.96
CA ARG A 53 -16.75 -18.48 3.31
C ARG A 53 -16.39 -17.02 2.97
N SER A 54 -15.74 -16.80 1.83
CA SER A 54 -15.22 -15.49 1.41
C SER A 54 -15.76 -15.09 0.05
N ILE A 55 -15.74 -13.78 -0.23
CA ILE A 55 -16.07 -13.23 -1.55
C ILE A 55 -14.78 -12.63 -2.13
N ASP A 56 -14.36 -13.14 -3.29
CA ASP A 56 -13.27 -12.56 -4.07
C ASP A 56 -13.89 -11.64 -5.14
N ILE A 57 -13.61 -10.35 -5.04
CA ILE A 57 -14.18 -9.34 -5.95
C ILE A 57 -13.20 -9.06 -7.09
N PHE A 58 -13.70 -9.12 -8.32
CA PHE A 58 -12.94 -8.71 -9.49
C PHE A 58 -12.80 -7.19 -9.51
N LYS A 59 -11.61 -6.70 -9.15
CA LYS A 59 -11.30 -5.27 -9.12
C LYS A 59 -11.67 -4.54 -10.41
N TRP A 60 -11.60 -5.21 -11.57
CA TRP A 60 -11.93 -4.64 -12.88
C TRP A 60 -13.44 -4.62 -13.20
N GLN A 61 -14.29 -5.32 -12.45
CA GLN A 61 -15.75 -5.34 -12.65
C GLN A 61 -16.48 -4.42 -11.66
N VAL A 62 -15.75 -3.74 -10.77
CA VAL A 62 -16.31 -2.83 -9.77
C VAL A 62 -15.72 -1.43 -9.96
N ASN A 63 -16.59 -0.44 -10.11
CA ASN A 63 -16.18 0.96 -10.02
C ASN A 63 -16.43 1.42 -8.59
N CYS A 64 -15.37 1.45 -7.78
CA CYS A 64 -15.45 1.99 -6.43
C CYS A 64 -15.36 3.52 -6.53
N GLN A 65 -16.50 4.20 -6.44
CA GLN A 65 -16.51 5.65 -6.26
C GLN A 65 -16.03 5.94 -4.83
N THR A 66 -14.72 5.91 -4.61
CA THR A 66 -14.10 6.45 -3.41
C THR A 66 -14.52 7.92 -3.33
N ALA A 67 -15.08 8.34 -2.20
CA ALA A 67 -15.35 9.75 -1.93
C ALA A 67 -14.18 10.58 -2.46
N SER A 68 -14.47 11.66 -3.19
CA SER A 68 -13.42 12.52 -3.74
C SER A 68 -12.59 13.04 -2.57
N LEU A 69 -11.43 12.43 -2.33
CA LEU A 69 -10.45 12.95 -1.39
C LEU A 69 -10.08 14.33 -1.93
N LEU A 70 -10.24 15.37 -1.11
CA LEU A 70 -9.83 16.73 -1.50
C LEU A 70 -8.35 16.76 -1.90
N LYS A 71 -7.55 15.84 -1.35
CA LYS A 71 -6.13 15.64 -1.67
C LYS A 71 -5.80 14.15 -1.63
N ALA A 72 -5.27 13.59 -2.72
CA ALA A 72 -4.74 12.22 -2.72
C ALA A 72 -3.43 12.13 -1.91
N PRO A 73 -3.13 10.98 -1.27
CA PRO A 73 -1.86 10.81 -0.55
C PRO A 73 -0.68 10.82 -1.53
N THR A 74 0.40 11.47 -1.11
CA THR A 74 1.68 11.50 -1.82
C THR A 74 2.51 10.25 -1.53
N ALA A 75 3.55 9.98 -2.33
CA ALA A 75 4.43 8.83 -2.12
C ALA A 75 5.08 8.78 -0.72
N PRO A 76 5.62 9.89 -0.17
CA PRO A 76 6.17 9.90 1.19
C PRO A 76 5.11 9.63 2.28
N GLU A 77 3.89 10.15 2.09
CA GLU A 77 2.75 9.90 2.99
C GLU A 77 2.32 8.41 2.96
N CYS A 78 2.32 7.81 1.76
CA CYS A 78 2.09 6.37 1.59
C CYS A 78 3.19 5.54 2.27
N LEU A 79 4.47 5.90 2.09
CA LEU A 79 5.59 5.23 2.75
C LEU A 79 5.46 5.30 4.28
N ALA A 80 5.14 6.47 4.84
CA ALA A 80 4.87 6.61 6.27
C ALA A 80 3.76 5.66 6.74
N ALA A 81 2.65 5.60 6.00
CA ALA A 81 1.55 4.69 6.32
C ALA A 81 1.99 3.22 6.25
N THR A 82 2.78 2.82 5.25
CA THR A 82 3.30 1.46 5.10
C THR A 82 4.25 1.08 6.24
N LEU A 83 5.17 1.99 6.62
CA LEU A 83 6.10 1.80 7.73
C LEU A 83 5.35 1.64 9.06
N LEU A 84 4.39 2.52 9.34
CA LEU A 84 3.57 2.44 10.56
C LEU A 84 2.73 1.15 10.60
N ALA A 85 2.08 0.80 9.48
CA ALA A 85 1.29 -0.43 9.41
C ALA A 85 2.16 -1.68 9.61
N SER A 86 3.39 -1.65 9.11
CA SER A 86 4.32 -2.76 9.27
C SER A 86 4.88 -2.84 10.68
N LEU A 87 5.25 -1.71 11.30
CA LEU A 87 5.58 -1.63 12.72
C LEU A 87 4.46 -2.19 13.61
N SER A 88 3.21 -1.83 13.36
CA SER A 88 2.08 -2.37 14.12
C SER A 88 1.87 -3.88 13.94
N ARG A 89 2.23 -4.43 12.77
CA ARG A 89 2.05 -5.84 12.45
C ARG A 89 3.18 -6.73 12.94
N SER A 90 4.44 -6.29 12.81
CA SER A 90 5.61 -7.11 13.16
C SER A 90 6.32 -6.67 14.44
N GLY A 91 5.99 -5.50 14.99
CA GLY A 91 6.70 -4.91 16.12
C GLY A 91 8.09 -4.38 15.79
N SER A 92 8.56 -4.51 14.54
CA SER A 92 9.85 -4.00 14.14
C SER A 92 9.79 -2.54 13.73
N ALA A 93 10.74 -1.77 14.25
CA ALA A 93 10.98 -0.39 13.87
C ALA A 93 11.93 -0.25 12.66
N LYS A 94 12.53 -1.34 12.16
CA LYS A 94 13.51 -1.31 11.07
C LYS A 94 12.90 -1.85 9.79
N ALA A 95 13.13 -1.16 8.69
CA ALA A 95 12.66 -1.58 7.38
C ALA A 95 13.70 -1.27 6.30
N VAL A 96 13.75 -2.15 5.31
CA VAL A 96 14.44 -1.96 4.05
C VAL A 96 13.36 -1.80 2.97
N VAL A 97 13.43 -0.72 2.20
CA VAL A 97 12.47 -0.42 1.13
C VAL A 97 13.17 -0.59 -0.21
N LEU A 98 12.81 -1.65 -0.89
CA LEU A 98 13.34 -2.04 -2.18
C LEU A 98 12.53 -1.39 -3.31
N PRO A 99 13.19 -0.95 -4.40
CA PRO A 99 12.49 -0.53 -5.59
C PRO A 99 11.87 -1.73 -6.30
N ILE A 100 10.60 -1.61 -6.67
CA ILE A 100 9.91 -2.50 -7.60
C ILE A 100 10.35 -2.08 -9.01
N PRO A 101 10.99 -2.96 -9.78
CA PRO A 101 11.31 -2.66 -11.17
C PRO A 101 10.01 -2.45 -11.95
N CYS A 102 9.71 -1.22 -12.36
CA CYS A 102 8.70 -0.96 -13.37
C CYS A 102 9.29 -1.35 -14.73
N GLY A 103 8.82 -2.46 -15.29
CA GLY A 103 9.34 -2.99 -16.55
C GLY A 103 8.95 -2.13 -17.75
N VAL A 104 9.96 -1.61 -18.44
CA VAL A 104 10.13 -1.89 -19.88
C VAL A 104 11.53 -2.45 -20.05
N PRO A 105 11.71 -3.67 -20.60
CA PRO A 105 13.03 -4.10 -21.04
C PRO A 105 13.38 -3.23 -22.24
N THR A 106 14.05 -2.10 -22.00
CA THR A 106 14.70 -1.38 -23.09
C THR A 106 15.80 -2.31 -23.56
N GLN A 107 15.63 -2.81 -24.79
CA GLN A 107 16.58 -3.72 -25.39
C GLN A 107 17.99 -3.17 -25.27
N LEU A 108 18.90 -4.11 -24.98
CA LEU A 108 20.35 -4.00 -25.05
C LEU A 108 20.76 -3.07 -26.20
N SER A 109 21.05 -1.81 -25.86
CA SER A 109 21.89 -0.99 -26.72
C SER A 109 23.32 -1.39 -26.41
N ASP A 110 23.87 -2.14 -27.36
CA ASP A 110 25.27 -2.54 -27.45
C ASP A 110 26.15 -1.28 -27.39
N GLY A 111 26.83 -1.06 -26.26
CA GLY A 111 27.64 0.14 -26.06
C GLY A 111 27.74 0.63 -24.62
N GLY A 112 28.45 -0.12 -23.77
CA GLY A 112 29.38 0.44 -22.78
C GLY A 112 28.92 1.44 -21.72
N ALA A 113 27.63 1.66 -21.49
CA ALA A 113 27.13 2.45 -20.37
C ALA A 113 26.14 1.62 -19.56
N GLN A 114 26.64 1.05 -18.46
CA GLN A 114 25.80 0.49 -17.40
C GLN A 114 24.76 1.54 -17.00
N PRO A 115 23.44 1.26 -17.02
CA PRO A 115 22.48 2.14 -16.38
C PRO A 115 22.81 2.13 -14.88
N SER A 116 23.38 3.22 -14.38
CA SER A 116 23.89 3.39 -13.01
C SER A 116 22.80 3.44 -11.93
N HIS A 117 21.59 2.98 -12.23
CA HIS A 117 20.46 2.89 -11.32
C HIS A 117 20.12 1.43 -11.01
N TYR A 118 21.12 0.67 -10.53
CA TYR A 118 20.78 -0.45 -9.65
C TYR A 118 20.18 0.17 -8.39
N GLY A 119 18.85 0.06 -8.30
CA GLY A 119 17.99 0.98 -7.56
C GLY A 119 18.41 1.20 -6.12
N GLN A 120 18.52 2.48 -5.77
CA GLN A 120 18.80 2.94 -4.41
C GLN A 120 17.81 2.28 -3.43
N VAL A 121 18.34 1.68 -2.37
CA VAL A 121 17.52 1.04 -1.34
C VAL A 121 17.50 1.95 -0.12
N LEU A 122 16.31 2.20 0.42
CA LEU A 122 16.16 2.98 1.65
C LEU A 122 16.18 2.03 2.84
N TYR A 123 17.16 2.19 3.74
CA TYR A 123 17.15 1.55 5.04
C TYR A 123 16.71 2.56 6.09
N ALA A 124 15.60 2.28 6.79
CA ALA A 124 14.92 3.22 7.67
C ALA A 124 14.59 2.62 9.03
N TRP A 125 14.83 3.40 10.10
CA TRP A 125 14.51 3.04 11.48
C TRP A 125 13.56 4.07 12.07
N ILE A 126 12.39 3.64 12.51
CA ILE A 126 11.38 4.49 13.15
C ILE A 126 11.87 4.84 14.56
N LEU A 127 12.17 6.13 14.80
CA LEU A 127 12.54 6.64 16.12
C LEU A 127 11.31 7.05 16.92
N ASN A 128 10.38 7.74 16.26
CA ASN A 128 9.13 8.14 16.88
C ASN A 128 8.00 8.06 15.84
N PRO A 129 7.01 7.17 16.05
CA PRO A 129 5.91 6.99 15.10
C PRO A 129 4.90 8.15 15.11
N ASN A 130 4.93 9.01 16.11
CA ASN A 130 3.96 10.09 16.27
C ASN A 130 4.62 11.36 16.83
N ILE A 131 5.04 12.23 15.92
CA ILE A 131 5.45 13.59 16.26
C ILE A 131 4.52 14.60 15.61
N SER A 132 4.45 15.79 16.19
CA SER A 132 3.84 16.95 15.58
C SER A 132 4.89 18.05 15.45
N TYR A 133 4.99 18.68 14.29
CA TYR A 133 5.94 19.77 14.06
C TYR A 133 5.28 20.91 13.29
N THR A 134 5.89 22.10 13.40
CA THR A 134 5.53 23.28 12.62
C THR A 134 6.78 23.78 11.91
N SER A 135 6.61 24.29 10.69
CA SER A 135 7.68 24.94 9.92
C SER A 135 7.15 26.22 9.33
N SER A 136 7.98 27.26 9.29
CA SER A 136 7.66 28.52 8.61
C SER A 136 7.52 28.38 7.10
N GLU A 137 8.09 27.33 6.51
CA GLU A 137 7.99 27.05 5.07
C GLU A 137 6.64 26.44 4.68
N GLU A 138 5.89 25.91 5.65
CA GLU A 138 4.70 25.10 5.41
C GLU A 138 3.45 25.83 5.94
N VAL A 139 2.53 26.16 5.04
CA VAL A 139 1.26 26.80 5.39
C VAL A 139 0.28 25.75 5.91
N GLY A 140 -0.40 26.01 7.02
CA GLY A 140 -1.51 25.16 7.49
C GLY A 140 -1.43 24.61 8.92
N GLY A 141 -0.55 25.12 9.77
CA GLY A 141 -0.48 24.73 11.19
C GLY A 141 0.35 23.47 11.45
N PRO A 142 0.21 22.83 12.63
CA PRO A 142 1.01 21.68 13.01
C PRO A 142 0.72 20.45 12.13
N LYS A 143 1.76 19.77 11.66
CA LYS A 143 1.68 18.54 10.86
C LYS A 143 2.09 17.32 11.68
N ASN A 144 1.34 16.23 11.55
CA ASN A 144 1.76 14.95 12.11
C ASN A 144 2.78 14.24 11.19
N ALA A 145 3.84 13.69 11.79
CA ALA A 145 4.88 13.00 11.05
C ALA A 145 5.47 11.81 11.84
N VAL A 146 6.20 10.98 11.10
CA VAL A 146 7.05 9.91 11.61
C VAL A 146 8.49 10.40 11.59
N LYS A 147 9.16 10.40 12.74
CA LYS A 147 10.60 10.67 12.83
C LYS A 147 11.36 9.38 12.65
N LEU A 148 12.33 9.38 11.75
CA LEU A 148 13.11 8.19 11.42
C LEU A 148 14.59 8.50 11.19
N LEU A 149 15.43 7.52 11.46
CA LEU A 149 16.78 7.44 10.92
C LEU A 149 16.71 6.80 9.55
N TYR A 150 17.45 7.30 8.58
CA TYR A 150 17.55 6.67 7.28
C TYR A 150 18.95 6.74 6.70
N MET A 151 19.22 5.77 5.84
CA MET A 151 20.37 5.76 4.96
C MET A 151 19.99 5.15 3.62
N VAL A 152 20.69 5.56 2.57
CA VAL A 152 20.57 4.94 1.25
C VAL A 152 21.72 3.96 1.10
N ILE A 153 21.38 2.69 0.84
CA ILE A 153 22.33 1.60 0.70
C ILE A 153 22.18 0.94 -0.67
N ASP A 154 23.20 0.18 -1.06
CA ASP A 154 23.13 -0.68 -2.24
C ASP A 154 22.31 -1.95 -1.97
N ARG A 155 21.88 -2.59 -3.05
CA ARG A 155 21.05 -3.79 -2.99
C ARG A 155 21.76 -4.97 -2.32
N VAL A 156 23.06 -5.14 -2.53
CA VAL A 156 23.81 -6.26 -1.95
C VAL A 156 23.89 -6.13 -0.43
N THR A 157 24.08 -4.92 0.08
CA THR A 157 24.02 -4.64 1.52
C THR A 157 22.61 -4.88 2.07
N ALA A 158 21.58 -4.47 1.34
CA ALA A 158 20.19 -4.68 1.73
C ALA A 158 19.83 -6.18 1.84
N ASP A 159 20.21 -6.99 0.85
CA ASP A 159 19.92 -8.43 0.84
C ASP A 159 20.58 -9.12 2.04
N LYS A 160 21.83 -8.75 2.40
CA LYS A 160 22.52 -9.25 3.59
C LYS A 160 21.82 -8.90 4.92
N LEU A 161 21.12 -7.77 4.97
CA LEU A 161 20.38 -7.35 6.15
C LEU A 161 19.08 -8.16 6.32
N ILE A 162 18.47 -8.60 5.21
CA ILE A 162 17.19 -9.32 5.20
C ILE A 162 17.40 -10.84 5.30
N GLU A 163 18.50 -11.38 4.75
CA GLU A 163 18.77 -12.83 4.65
C GLU A 163 18.68 -13.62 5.98
N PRO A 164 19.15 -13.13 7.14
CA PRO A 164 19.09 -13.90 8.37
C PRO A 164 17.63 -14.19 8.77
N VAL A 165 17.33 -15.46 9.08
CA VAL A 165 15.98 -15.88 9.55
C VAL A 165 15.59 -15.21 10.87
N THR A 166 16.58 -14.76 11.65
CA THR A 166 16.39 -14.00 12.90
C THR A 166 16.37 -12.49 12.68
N SER A 167 16.39 -12.01 11.43
CA SER A 167 16.39 -10.58 11.13
C SER A 167 15.10 -9.94 11.62
N ASP A 168 15.22 -8.86 12.38
CA ASP A 168 14.09 -8.02 12.78
C ASP A 168 13.73 -7.02 11.68
N ILE A 169 14.36 -7.06 10.50
CA ILE A 169 14.17 -6.05 9.46
C ILE A 169 12.99 -6.40 8.56
N GLN A 170 12.10 -5.44 8.34
CA GLN A 170 10.98 -5.60 7.41
C GLN A 170 11.44 -5.39 5.97
N ASP A 171 11.04 -6.29 5.09
CA ASP A 171 11.18 -6.13 3.64
C ASP A 171 9.91 -5.47 3.06
N LEU A 172 10.09 -4.26 2.53
CA LEU A 172 9.03 -3.47 1.90
C LEU A 172 9.41 -3.16 0.46
N SER A 173 8.41 -2.92 -0.39
CA SER A 173 8.65 -2.59 -1.80
C SER A 173 7.82 -1.39 -2.24
N LEU A 174 8.43 -0.48 -3.00
CA LEU A 174 7.80 0.69 -3.60
C LEU A 174 8.24 0.87 -5.05
N ALA A 175 7.42 1.51 -5.89
CA ALA A 175 7.86 1.91 -7.22
C ALA A 175 9.09 2.84 -7.13
N GLN A 176 10.04 2.72 -8.08
CA GLN A 176 11.28 3.50 -8.09
C GLN A 176 11.01 5.01 -7.93
N ASP A 177 10.12 5.58 -8.74
CA ASP A 177 9.79 7.01 -8.67
C ASP A 177 9.23 7.44 -7.30
N ALA A 178 8.45 6.57 -6.66
CA ALA A 178 7.89 6.83 -5.34
C ALA A 178 8.96 6.76 -4.24
N LEU A 179 9.94 5.86 -4.40
CA LEU A 179 11.08 5.73 -3.51
C LEU A 179 11.99 6.96 -3.61
N ASP A 180 12.28 7.41 -4.83
CA ASP A 180 13.10 8.61 -5.08
C ASP A 180 12.43 9.87 -4.52
N GLN A 181 11.12 10.02 -4.72
CA GLN A 181 10.34 11.10 -4.10
C GLN A 181 10.42 11.06 -2.57
N SER A 182 10.35 9.86 -1.98
CA SER A 182 10.43 9.68 -0.53
C SER A 182 11.81 10.03 0.02
N ILE A 183 12.88 9.62 -0.67
CA ILE A 183 14.26 9.96 -0.32
C ILE A 183 14.49 11.47 -0.44
N SER A 184 14.02 12.10 -1.53
CA SER A 184 14.11 13.54 -1.70
C SER A 184 13.38 14.30 -0.59
N PHE A 185 12.17 13.85 -0.22
CA PHE A 185 11.40 14.42 0.88
C PHE A 185 12.13 14.29 2.22
N LEU A 186 12.72 13.12 2.49
CA LEU A 186 13.53 12.89 3.69
C LEU A 186 14.75 13.81 3.75
N ASN A 187 15.45 14.02 2.63
CA ASN A 187 16.58 14.94 2.56
C ASN A 187 16.14 16.40 2.79
N ALA A 188 15.00 16.82 2.25
CA ALA A 188 14.44 18.14 2.50
C ALA A 188 14.07 18.32 4.00
N SER A 189 13.38 17.34 4.57
CA SER A 189 12.98 17.36 5.98
C SER A 189 14.16 17.35 6.96
N ASN A 190 15.31 16.81 6.55
CA ASN A 190 16.54 16.83 7.35
C ASN A 190 17.01 18.26 7.65
N CYS A 191 16.78 19.20 6.73
CA CYS A 191 17.13 20.60 6.91
C CYS A 191 16.31 21.31 7.99
N LEU A 192 15.17 20.74 8.40
CA LEU A 192 14.34 21.27 9.49
C LEU A 192 14.95 21.04 10.88
N PHE A 193 15.93 20.15 11.01
CA PHE A 193 16.63 19.90 12.26
C PHE A 193 17.85 20.82 12.42
N PRO A 194 18.22 21.16 13.68
CA PRO A 194 19.52 21.76 14.00
C PRO A 194 20.65 20.93 13.41
N GLN A 195 21.73 21.58 12.99
CA GLN A 195 22.83 20.94 12.24
C GLN A 195 23.41 19.73 12.99
N GLU A 196 23.49 19.81 14.31
CA GLU A 196 24.01 18.77 15.21
C GLU A 196 23.11 17.54 15.28
N GLN A 197 21.82 17.69 14.93
CA GLN A 197 20.80 16.63 14.99
C GLN A 197 20.49 16.02 13.63
N ARG A 198 21.15 16.47 12.55
CA ARG A 198 20.87 15.99 11.19
C ARG A 198 21.40 14.58 10.94
N CYS A 199 22.43 14.17 11.67
CA CYS A 199 23.07 12.86 11.51
C CYS A 199 23.27 12.19 12.87
N TYR A 200 23.16 10.86 12.89
CA TYR A 200 23.47 10.01 14.03
C TYR A 200 24.12 8.73 13.52
N ASN A 201 25.42 8.55 13.78
CA ASN A 201 26.20 7.35 13.42
C ASN A 201 25.97 6.90 11.96
N ASP A 202 26.28 7.79 11.01
CA ASP A 202 26.08 7.66 9.55
C ASP A 202 24.63 7.66 9.04
N PHE A 203 23.64 7.53 9.91
CA PHE A 203 22.24 7.73 9.55
C PHE A 203 21.90 9.21 9.51
N LYS A 204 21.08 9.60 8.53
CA LYS A 204 20.41 10.91 8.53
C LYS A 204 19.12 10.83 9.33
N VAL A 205 18.72 11.95 9.94
CA VAL A 205 17.42 12.08 10.62
C VAL A 205 16.43 12.74 9.66
N GLY A 206 15.24 12.16 9.49
CA GLY A 206 14.22 12.71 8.60
C GLY A 206 12.81 12.58 9.16
N LEU A 207 11.89 13.33 8.55
CA LEU A 207 10.46 13.29 8.83
C LEU A 207 9.72 12.81 7.58
N LEU A 208 8.75 11.90 7.78
CA LEU A 208 7.73 11.62 6.78
C LEU A 208 6.38 12.10 7.31
N ASN A 209 5.71 12.97 6.55
CA ASN A 209 4.39 13.44 6.92
C ASN A 209 3.39 12.28 6.90
N ARG A 210 2.48 12.28 7.86
CA ARG A 210 1.35 11.36 7.86
C ARG A 210 0.27 11.94 6.97
N TYR A 211 -0.41 11.07 6.23
CA TYR A 211 -1.57 11.49 5.45
C TYR A 211 -2.69 11.93 6.39
N GLU A 212 -3.11 13.17 6.24
CA GLU A 212 -4.26 13.73 6.93
C GLU A 212 -5.36 13.95 5.89
N ASN A 213 -6.48 13.27 6.07
CA ASN A 213 -7.71 13.66 5.37
C ASN A 213 -8.10 15.02 5.92
N ALA A 214 -8.00 16.06 5.09
CA ALA A 214 -8.62 17.34 5.37
C ALA A 214 -10.14 17.15 5.39
N ASN A 215 -10.67 16.61 6.49
CA ASN A 215 -12.07 16.68 6.81
C ASN A 215 -12.27 17.96 7.63
N ILE A 216 -13.13 18.81 7.08
CA ILE A 216 -13.78 19.95 7.73
C ILE A 216 -14.33 19.54 9.10
#